data_AF-A0A536Z697-F1
#
_entry.id   AF-A0A536Z697-F1
#
_cell.length_a   1.000
_cell.length_b   1.000
_cell.length_c   1.000
_cell.angle_alpha   90.00
_cell.angle_beta   90.00
_cell.angle_gamma   90.00
#
_symmetry.space_group_name_H-M   'P 1'
#
loop_
_entity.id
_entity.type
_entity.pdbx_description
1 polymer ?
#
loop_
_entity_poly.entity_id
_entity_poly.type
_entity_poly.pdbx_seq_one_letter_code
_entity_poly.pdbx_strand_id
1 'polypeptide(L)'
;MFLSSWGGVWDYPYPEAQQLIRGMRDIFGASKLLWGSDMPNVERFCTYRQCVDYVRKHCSFLSDDEKDLVLGSNAADLIRLDVHASMASPPTANE
;
A
#
# COMPACT_ATOMS: atom_id res chain seq x y z
N MET A 1 -0.85 9.89 -0.64
CA MET A 1 -0.87 11.20 0.08
C MET A 1 0.31 12.14 -0.26
N PHE A 2 1.54 11.68 -0.51
CA PHE A 2 2.64 12.63 -0.82
C PHE A 2 2.60 13.18 -2.25
N LEU A 3 2.20 12.34 -3.21
CA LEU A 3 2.17 12.70 -4.63
C LEU A 3 1.09 13.73 -4.97
N SER A 4 0.00 13.77 -4.20
CA SER A 4 -1.11 14.71 -4.41
C SER A 4 -0.72 16.17 -4.16
N SER A 5 0.23 16.41 -3.26
CA SER A 5 0.68 17.76 -2.90
C SER A 5 1.98 18.16 -3.62
N TRP A 6 2.83 17.19 -3.96
CA TRP A 6 4.19 17.45 -4.48
C TRP A 6 4.48 16.80 -5.84
N GLY A 7 3.53 16.09 -6.45
CA GLY A 7 3.73 15.36 -7.70
C GLY A 7 4.04 16.24 -8.91
N GLY A 8 3.79 17.56 -8.84
CA GLY A 8 4.20 18.53 -9.86
C GLY A 8 5.60 19.13 -9.63
N VAL A 9 6.26 18.79 -8.51
CA VAL A 9 7.58 19.29 -8.12
C VAL A 9 8.61 18.16 -8.11
N TRP A 10 8.22 16.96 -7.70
CA TRP A 10 9.10 15.80 -7.63
C TRP A 10 9.02 14.94 -8.89
N ASP A 11 10.17 14.50 -9.38
CA ASP A 11 10.27 13.64 -10.54
C ASP A 11 10.06 12.17 -10.19
N TYR A 12 9.39 11.41 -11.07
CA TYR A 12 9.29 9.96 -10.95
C TYR A 12 10.71 9.32 -10.98
N PRO A 13 11.06 8.35 -10.09
CA PRO A 13 10.17 7.57 -9.23
C PRO A 13 9.94 8.13 -7.82
N TYR A 14 10.02 9.44 -7.64
CA TYR A 14 9.72 10.17 -6.40
C TYR A 14 10.63 9.78 -5.22
N PRO A 15 11.96 9.98 -5.34
CA PRO A 15 12.91 9.60 -4.28
C PRO A 15 12.59 10.26 -2.93
N GLU A 16 12.05 11.47 -2.91
CA GLU A 16 11.60 12.16 -1.70
C GLU A 16 10.45 11.42 -1.01
N ALA A 17 9.46 10.98 -1.78
CA ALA A 17 8.36 10.16 -1.26
C ALA A 17 8.87 8.82 -0.73
N GLN A 18 9.86 8.20 -1.40
CA GLN A 18 10.50 6.98 -0.91
C GLN A 18 11.21 7.19 0.43
N GLN A 19 11.92 8.32 0.62
CA GLN A 19 12.56 8.63 1.91
C GLN A 19 11.54 8.86 3.03
N LEU A 20 10.43 9.52 2.74
CA LEU A 20 9.34 9.69 3.71
C LEU A 20 8.74 8.34 4.13
N ILE A 21 8.51 7.44 3.17
CA ILE A 21 8.04 6.08 3.46
C ILE A 21 9.06 5.31 4.32
N ARG A 22 10.36 5.42 4.03
CA ARG A 22 11.41 4.81 4.86
C ARG A 22 11.34 5.33 6.30
N GLY A 23 11.28 6.64 6.49
CA GLY A 23 11.20 7.22 7.83
C GLY A 23 9.96 6.77 8.60
N MET A 24 8.80 6.73 7.94
CA MET A 24 7.58 6.22 8.58
C MET A 24 7.69 4.73 8.93
N ARG A 25 8.28 3.91 8.04
CA ARG A 25 8.54 2.49 8.32
C ARG A 25 9.45 2.34 9.53
N ASP A 26 10.54 3.07 9.58
CA ASP A 26 11.53 2.96 10.65
C ASP A 26 10.96 3.40 12.02
N ILE A 27 10.01 4.35 12.04
CA ILE A 27 9.39 4.85 13.28
C ILE A 27 8.22 3.97 13.74
N PHE A 28 7.32 3.58 12.84
CA PHE A 28 6.04 2.94 13.19
C PHE A 28 5.98 1.45 12.87
N GLY A 29 6.88 0.95 12.02
CA GLY A 29 6.82 -0.39 11.45
C GLY A 29 5.86 -0.47 10.25
N ALA A 30 6.17 -1.37 9.30
CA ALA A 30 5.38 -1.55 8.09
C ALA A 30 3.94 -2.03 8.35
N SER A 31 3.68 -2.74 9.45
CA SER A 31 2.34 -3.23 9.84
C SER A 31 1.36 -2.13 10.25
N LYS A 32 1.82 -0.87 10.31
CA LYS A 32 1.00 0.32 10.59
C LYS A 32 0.84 1.25 9.40
N LEU A 33 1.38 0.89 8.23
CA LEU A 33 1.33 1.71 7.03
C LEU A 33 0.34 1.14 6.01
N LEU A 34 -0.36 2.04 5.33
CA LEU A 34 -1.30 1.72 4.27
C LEU A 34 -0.94 2.53 3.03
N TRP A 35 -0.94 1.89 1.87
CA TRP A 35 -0.85 2.58 0.60
C TRP A 35 -2.24 3.04 0.14
N GLY A 36 -2.30 4.28 -0.34
CA GLY A 36 -3.50 4.85 -0.96
C GLY A 36 -3.08 5.85 -2.03
N SER A 37 -3.58 5.64 -3.25
CA SER A 37 -3.17 6.39 -4.44
C SER A 37 -3.61 7.85 -4.42
N ASP A 38 -4.73 8.18 -3.79
CA ASP A 38 -5.46 9.44 -4.00
C ASP A 38 -5.99 9.59 -5.43
N MET A 39 -6.53 8.50 -5.99
CA MET A 39 -7.27 8.52 -7.26
C MET A 39 -8.54 9.38 -7.12
N PRO A 40 -8.87 10.27 -8.10
CA PRO A 40 -8.22 10.49 -9.40
C PRO A 40 -7.12 11.56 -9.42
N ASN A 41 -6.87 12.24 -8.30
CA ASN A 41 -5.96 13.38 -8.26
C ASN A 41 -4.51 13.03 -8.67
N VAL A 42 -4.04 11.84 -8.28
CA VAL A 42 -2.68 11.37 -8.60
C VAL A 42 -2.39 11.23 -10.10
N GLU A 43 -3.43 11.04 -10.92
CA GLU A 43 -3.28 10.88 -12.37
C GLU A 43 -2.82 12.16 -13.08
N ARG A 44 -2.86 13.30 -12.39
CA ARG A 44 -2.27 14.56 -12.87
C ARG A 44 -0.74 14.53 -12.93
N PHE A 45 -0.11 13.58 -12.22
CA PHE A 45 1.34 13.55 -12.02
C PHE A 45 2.00 12.26 -12.50
N CYS A 46 1.31 11.12 -12.41
CA CYS A 46 1.77 9.87 -13.00
C CYS A 46 0.63 8.92 -13.34
N THR A 47 0.93 7.89 -14.13
CA THR A 47 -0.02 6.80 -14.37
C THR A 47 -0.30 6.02 -13.09
N TYR A 48 -1.48 5.42 -12.96
CA TYR A 48 -1.79 4.53 -11.84
C TYR A 48 -0.72 3.43 -11.64
N ARG A 49 -0.19 2.89 -12.74
CA ARG A 49 0.90 1.91 -12.71
C ARG A 49 2.16 2.47 -12.05
N GLN A 50 2.58 3.67 -12.42
CA GLN A 50 3.71 4.36 -11.79
C GLN A 50 3.43 4.67 -10.31
N CYS A 51 2.20 5.05 -9.97
CA CYS A 51 1.76 5.28 -8.58
C CYS A 51 1.87 4.02 -7.70
N VAL A 52 1.69 2.82 -8.26
CA VAL A 52 1.96 1.56 -7.54
C VAL A 52 3.45 1.19 -7.60
N ASP A 53 4.08 1.35 -8.76
CA ASP A 53 5.46 0.91 -9.00
C ASP A 53 6.50 1.68 -8.20
N TYR A 54 6.26 2.95 -7.86
CA TYR A 54 7.19 3.69 -7.00
C TYR A 54 7.33 3.05 -5.60
N VAL A 55 6.30 2.36 -5.12
CA VAL A 55 6.40 1.53 -3.91
C VAL A 55 6.94 0.15 -4.26
N ARG A 56 6.29 -0.57 -5.18
CA ARG A 56 6.60 -1.98 -5.48
C ARG A 56 8.03 -2.21 -5.97
N LYS A 57 8.56 -1.31 -6.80
CA LYS A 57 9.87 -1.46 -7.47
C LYS A 57 10.95 -0.55 -6.91
N HIS A 58 10.58 0.64 -6.44
CA HIS A 58 11.56 1.67 -6.09
C HIS A 58 11.78 1.84 -4.58
N CYS A 59 10.84 1.42 -3.72
CA CYS A 59 11.07 1.32 -2.27
C CYS A 59 11.85 0.03 -1.92
N SER A 60 13.10 -0.07 -2.39
CA SER A 60 13.96 -1.27 -2.22
C SER A 60 14.34 -1.59 -0.77
N PHE A 61 14.06 -0.69 0.16
CA PHE A 61 14.29 -0.86 1.60
C PHE A 61 13.16 -1.59 2.32
N LEU A 62 12.02 -1.76 1.66
CA LEU A 62 10.97 -2.67 2.10
C LEU A 62 11.31 -4.06 1.59
N SER A 63 11.30 -5.03 2.50
CA SER A 63 11.24 -6.46 2.15
C SER A 63 9.94 -6.77 1.39
N ASP A 64 9.88 -7.93 0.75
CA ASP A 64 8.68 -8.32 0.01
C ASP A 64 7.47 -8.50 0.94
N ASP A 65 7.66 -9.08 2.14
CA ASP A 65 6.61 -9.16 3.16
C ASP A 65 6.13 -7.77 3.62
N GLU A 66 7.04 -6.81 3.79
CA GLU A 66 6.66 -5.43 4.13
C GLU A 66 5.89 -4.75 2.98
N LYS A 67 6.23 -5.04 1.72
CA LYS A 67 5.46 -4.52 0.57
C LYS A 67 4.05 -5.10 0.57
N ASP A 68 3.88 -6.38 0.84
CA ASP A 68 2.56 -7.02 0.90
C ASP A 68 1.69 -6.42 2.00
N LEU A 69 2.27 -6.19 3.19
CA LEU A 69 1.61 -5.49 4.29
C LEU A 69 1.11 -4.11 3.85
N VAL A 70 2.00 -3.29 3.29
CA VAL A 70 1.70 -1.89 2.94
C VAL A 70 0.74 -1.77 1.76
N LEU A 71 0.86 -2.64 0.75
CA LEU A 71 0.07 -2.58 -0.48
C LEU A 71 -1.31 -3.24 -0.35
N GLY A 72 -1.55 -4.08 0.66
CA GLY A 72 -2.84 -4.77 0.76
C GLY A 72 -3.17 -5.38 2.12
N SER A 73 -2.28 -6.17 2.72
CA SER A 73 -2.66 -7.03 3.85
C SER A 73 -3.10 -6.22 5.08
N ASN A 74 -2.43 -5.11 5.40
CA ASN A 74 -2.87 -4.25 6.49
C ASN A 74 -4.27 -3.66 6.24
N ALA A 75 -4.62 -3.36 4.99
CA ALA A 75 -5.94 -2.83 4.64
C ALA A 75 -7.01 -3.91 4.78
N ALA A 76 -6.72 -5.12 4.28
CA ALA A 76 -7.59 -6.29 4.40
C ALA A 76 -7.88 -6.62 5.86
N ASP A 77 -6.86 -6.63 6.72
CA ASP A 77 -6.99 -6.85 8.16
C ASP A 77 -7.84 -5.75 8.82
N LEU A 78 -7.56 -4.47 8.49
CA LEU A 78 -8.25 -3.33 9.07
C LEU A 78 -9.76 -3.37 8.79
N ILE A 79 -10.15 -3.75 7.58
CA ILE A 79 -11.57 -3.86 7.18
C ILE A 79 -12.16 -5.26 7.40
N ARG A 80 -11.37 -6.19 7.95
CA ARG A 80 -11.74 -7.60 8.19
C ARG A 80 -12.23 -8.32 6.94
N LEU A 81 -11.56 -8.08 5.82
CA LEU A 81 -11.92 -8.66 4.52
C LEU A 81 -11.91 -10.20 4.56
N ASP A 82 -11.03 -10.79 5.36
CA ASP A 82 -10.78 -12.23 5.37
C ASP A 82 -11.66 -13.00 6.36
N VAL A 83 -12.41 -12.30 7.22
CA VAL A 83 -13.29 -12.91 8.23
C VAL A 83 -14.50 -13.59 7.58
N HIS A 84 -14.91 -13.18 6.37
CA HIS A 84 -16.04 -13.77 5.66
C HIS A 84 -15.69 -14.99 4.79
N ALA A 85 -14.41 -15.20 4.45
CA ALA A 85 -14.00 -16.40 3.70
C ALA A 85 -14.06 -17.67 4.56
N SER A 86 -13.86 -17.55 5.88
CA SER A 86 -13.93 -18.64 6.85
C SER A 86 -15.37 -19.09 7.17
N MET A 87 -16.35 -18.18 7.12
CA MET A 87 -17.76 -18.50 7.43
C MET A 87 -18.52 -19.18 6.28
N ALA A 88 -17.88 -19.37 5.13
CA ALA A 88 -18.48 -20.01 3.95
C ALA A 88 -18.20 -21.53 3.84
N SER A 89 -17.77 -22.19 4.93
CA SER A 89 -17.81 -23.66 4.96
C SER A 89 -19.25 -24.10 5.23
N PRO A 90 -19.91 -24.85 4.31
CA PRO A 90 -21.25 -25.35 4.56
C PRO A 90 -21.22 -26.27 5.79
N PRO A 91 -22.29 -26.29 6.62
CA PRO A 91 -22.37 -27.23 7.73
C PRO A 91 -22.21 -28.65 7.16
N THR A 92 -21.22 -29.38 7.68
CA THR A 92 -21.11 -30.81 7.43
C THR A 92 -22.42 -31.46 7.88
N ALA A 93 -23.17 -31.98 6.92
CA ALA A 93 -24.38 -32.74 7.18
C ALA A 93 -24.00 -33.96 8.03
N ASN A 94 -24.38 -33.92 9.31
CA ASN A 94 -24.51 -35.10 10.15
C ASN A 94 -25.99 -35.49 10.15
N GLU A 95 -26.26 -36.62 9.49
CA GLU A 95 -27.25 -37.69 9.76
C GLU A 95 -27.71 -38.36 8.46
#